data_AF-A0A9N9BVI6-F1
#
_entry.id   AF-A0A9N9BVI6-F1
#
_cell.length_a   1.000
_cell.length_b   1.000
_cell.length_c   1.000
_cell.angle_alpha   90.00
_cell.angle_beta   90.00
_cell.angle_gamma   90.00
#
_symmetry.space_group_name_H-M   'P 1'
#
loop_
_entity.id
_entity.type
_entity.pdbx_description
1 polymer ?
#
loop_
_entity_poly.entity_id
_entity_poly.type
_entity_poly.pdbx_seq_one_letter_code
_entity_poly.pdbx_strand_id
1 'polypeptide(L)'
;MSHLYEFFTEKRIITIINGEKFNIKLDELNSLKALREFLTSNKDISIDWSNAHFIDTAKAKISHNSENRYKVKDILIQEDDYYALYIEVNTSIPNIPEIIKKLKIDKGYKLDNGTIVAANKQAFYIDNMSFNVKDTFSSYHWKTKENFEHLWAKSFEDRHKPNDEVEGSKVISLNECKLYYAEKANILLSHENLKLTKEYYYAIKNIICQKYWSDTEKIDSLNKIGEDYGFFWPSEIMLGGKIMQFIDPKSQLQHRILGGDILMSENKNDWLQHLKSYKNWEIIGYYNRISLYELLDENLQRKIKKLFGMKVYHLDALSINKTIPVTGLYYRIPKPPKIPSFGDHKIFASIINKTSSVFTIRVDYPDPERPHFVIHRIDARNEDSSP
;
A
#
# COMPACT_ATOMS: atom_id res chain seq x y z
N MET A 1 -43.99 -1.93 30.29
CA MET A 1 -42.60 -2.28 30.61
C MET A 1 -42.41 -3.78 30.82
N SER A 2 -43.31 -4.50 31.52
CA SER A 2 -43.15 -5.96 31.76
C SER A 2 -43.12 -6.85 30.49
N HIS A 3 -43.94 -6.57 29.48
CA HIS A 3 -43.98 -7.38 28.24
C HIS A 3 -42.81 -7.17 27.27
N LEU A 4 -42.04 -6.08 27.42
CA LEU A 4 -40.82 -5.86 26.63
C LEU A 4 -39.64 -6.64 27.22
N TYR A 5 -39.56 -6.69 28.55
CA TYR A 5 -38.52 -7.43 29.26
C TYR A 5 -38.54 -8.93 28.89
N GLU A 6 -39.71 -9.58 28.92
CA GLU A 6 -39.88 -10.99 28.55
C GLU A 6 -39.44 -11.30 27.10
N PHE A 7 -39.70 -10.40 26.15
CA PHE A 7 -39.38 -10.63 24.73
C PHE A 7 -37.87 -10.68 24.46
N PHE A 8 -37.07 -9.87 25.18
CA PHE A 8 -35.62 -9.81 25.01
C PHE A 8 -34.85 -10.79 25.92
N THR A 9 -35.46 -11.27 27.02
CA THR A 9 -34.80 -12.22 27.93
C THR A 9 -34.95 -13.69 27.54
N GLU A 10 -35.97 -14.07 26.76
CA GLU A 10 -36.21 -15.48 26.36
C GLU A 10 -35.81 -15.83 24.91
N LYS A 11 -35.66 -14.85 24.02
CA LYS A 11 -35.49 -15.10 22.57
C LYS A 11 -34.10 -14.68 22.08
N ARG A 12 -33.40 -15.58 21.40
CA ARG A 12 -32.11 -15.28 20.74
C ARG A 12 -32.37 -14.31 19.58
N ILE A 13 -31.74 -13.13 19.62
CA ILE A 13 -31.71 -12.20 18.48
C ILE A 13 -30.35 -12.31 17.81
N ILE A 14 -30.34 -12.50 16.50
CA ILE A 14 -29.13 -12.52 15.67
C ILE A 14 -29.17 -11.33 14.72
N THR A 15 -28.11 -10.55 14.71
CA THR A 15 -27.96 -9.46 13.73
C THR A 15 -27.33 -10.02 12.48
N ILE A 16 -27.97 -9.82 11.33
CA ILE A 16 -27.50 -10.30 10.03
C ILE A 16 -27.15 -9.10 9.16
N ILE A 17 -25.87 -8.96 8.82
CA ILE A 17 -25.37 -7.88 7.98
C ILE A 17 -24.88 -8.47 6.67
N ASN A 18 -25.54 -8.15 5.55
CA ASN A 18 -25.23 -8.72 4.23
C ASN A 18 -25.05 -10.26 4.24
N GLY A 19 -25.82 -10.96 5.09
CA GLY A 19 -25.78 -12.42 5.23
C GLY A 19 -24.85 -12.96 6.33
N GLU A 20 -23.98 -12.14 6.91
CA GLU A 20 -23.10 -12.54 8.03
C GLU A 20 -23.82 -12.40 9.38
N LYS A 21 -23.71 -13.43 10.24
CA LYS A 21 -24.38 -13.49 11.54
C LYS A 21 -23.51 -12.92 12.66
N PHE A 22 -24.08 -12.02 13.45
CA PHE A 22 -23.46 -11.40 14.63
C PHE A 22 -24.33 -11.64 15.86
N ASN A 23 -23.70 -12.12 16.93
CA ASN A 23 -24.35 -12.31 18.23
C ASN A 23 -24.23 -11.03 19.05
N ILE A 24 -25.19 -10.12 18.88
CA ILE A 24 -25.22 -8.83 19.56
C ILE A 24 -26.32 -8.87 20.61
N LYS A 25 -25.96 -8.67 21.88
CA LYS A 25 -26.94 -8.51 22.94
C LYS A 25 -27.61 -7.14 22.78
N LEU A 26 -28.86 -7.13 22.36
CA LEU A 26 -29.68 -5.94 22.31
C LEU A 26 -30.36 -5.75 23.67
N ASP A 27 -29.94 -4.73 24.42
CA ASP A 27 -30.72 -4.26 25.57
C ASP A 27 -31.88 -3.37 25.09
N GLU A 28 -32.81 -3.00 25.97
CA GLU A 28 -34.11 -2.34 25.68
C GLU A 28 -34.05 -1.06 24.81
N LEU A 29 -33.79 -1.24 23.51
CA LEU A 29 -33.68 -0.16 22.54
C LEU A 29 -35.05 0.04 21.88
N ASN A 30 -35.69 1.15 22.23
CA ASN A 30 -37.07 1.42 21.84
C ASN A 30 -37.21 1.90 20.38
N SER A 31 -36.14 2.37 19.74
CA SER A 31 -36.16 2.86 18.35
C SER A 31 -34.95 2.39 17.55
N LEU A 32 -35.09 2.37 16.21
CA LEU A 32 -33.97 2.02 15.32
C LEU A 32 -32.82 3.02 15.37
N LYS A 33 -33.10 4.29 15.66
CA LYS A 33 -32.06 5.30 15.82
C LYS A 33 -31.15 4.99 17.01
N ALA A 34 -31.75 4.70 18.18
CA ALA A 34 -31.00 4.32 19.37
C ALA A 34 -30.20 3.02 19.13
N LEU A 35 -30.78 2.08 18.39
CA LEU A 35 -30.09 0.87 17.98
C LEU A 35 -28.89 1.16 17.08
N ARG A 36 -29.01 2.04 16.09
CA ARG A 36 -27.87 2.45 15.24
C ARG A 36 -26.75 3.07 16.07
N GLU A 37 -27.06 3.96 17.00
CA GLU A 37 -26.08 4.58 17.89
C GLU A 37 -25.35 3.53 18.76
N PHE A 38 -26.10 2.55 19.27
CA PHE A 38 -25.53 1.41 20.00
C PHE A 38 -24.60 0.56 19.12
N LEU A 39 -25.05 0.18 17.92
CA LEU A 39 -24.26 -0.63 16.98
C LEU A 39 -23.03 0.13 16.48
N THR A 40 -23.12 1.46 16.32
CA THR A 40 -21.97 2.32 15.97
C THR A 40 -20.88 2.31 17.04
N SER A 41 -21.27 2.16 18.30
CA SER A 41 -20.33 2.09 19.43
C SER A 41 -19.71 0.71 19.61
N ASN A 42 -20.20 -0.30 18.89
CA ASN A 42 -19.73 -1.67 19.00
C ASN A 42 -18.45 -1.89 18.15
N LYS A 43 -17.35 -2.22 18.82
CA LYS A 43 -16.02 -2.39 18.18
C LYS A 43 -15.93 -3.62 17.28
N ASP A 44 -16.82 -4.61 17.45
CA ASP A 44 -16.83 -5.83 16.64
C ASP A 44 -17.41 -5.58 15.24
N ILE A 45 -18.16 -4.49 15.06
CA ILE A 45 -18.80 -4.11 13.80
C ILE A 45 -18.06 -2.93 13.18
N SER A 46 -17.28 -3.18 12.14
CA SER A 46 -16.54 -2.14 11.42
C SER A 46 -17.35 -1.64 10.22
N ILE A 47 -18.43 -0.88 10.47
CA ILE A 47 -19.32 -0.38 9.42
C ILE A 47 -19.46 1.14 9.45
N ASP A 48 -19.40 1.74 8.27
CA ASP A 48 -19.93 3.09 8.05
C ASP A 48 -21.46 3.04 7.98
N TRP A 49 -22.08 3.44 9.09
CA TRP A 49 -23.53 3.41 9.25
C TRP A 49 -24.27 4.38 8.33
N SER A 50 -23.58 5.29 7.63
CA SER A 50 -24.21 6.11 6.58
C SER A 50 -24.62 5.31 5.34
N ASN A 51 -24.05 4.12 5.15
CA ASN A 51 -24.31 3.25 3.99
C ASN A 51 -25.10 1.99 4.34
N ALA A 52 -25.59 1.90 5.58
CA ALA A 52 -26.23 0.70 6.13
C ALA A 52 -27.70 0.96 6.44
N HIS A 53 -28.60 0.17 5.87
CA HIS A 53 -30.04 0.29 6.06
C HIS A 53 -30.59 -0.89 6.84
N PHE A 54 -31.44 -0.61 7.83
CA PHE A 54 -32.28 -1.65 8.43
C PHE A 54 -33.30 -2.13 7.40
N ILE A 55 -33.60 -3.42 7.44
CA ILE A 55 -34.59 -4.05 6.59
C ILE A 55 -35.81 -4.39 7.43
N ASP A 56 -37.00 -4.01 6.95
CA ASP A 56 -38.26 -4.34 7.61
C ASP A 56 -38.76 -5.75 7.29
N THR A 57 -39.89 -6.14 7.90
CA THR A 57 -40.51 -7.46 7.68
C THR A 57 -41.00 -7.67 6.25
N ALA A 58 -41.23 -6.60 5.49
CA ALA A 58 -41.57 -6.64 4.06
C ALA A 58 -40.32 -6.70 3.16
N LYS A 59 -39.13 -6.82 3.75
CA LYS A 59 -37.82 -6.79 3.08
C LYS A 59 -37.51 -5.45 2.39
N ALA A 60 -38.12 -4.36 2.85
CA ALA A 60 -37.86 -3.02 2.35
C ALA A 60 -36.79 -2.31 3.20
N LYS A 61 -36.01 -1.45 2.54
CA LYS A 61 -34.99 -0.61 3.20
C LYS A 61 -35.64 0.54 3.96
N ILE A 62 -35.28 0.68 5.22
CA ILE A 62 -35.71 1.80 6.06
C ILE A 62 -34.77 2.98 5.85
N SER A 63 -35.35 4.14 5.52
CA SER A 63 -34.60 5.40 5.42
C SER A 63 -34.15 5.90 6.80
N HIS A 64 -32.94 6.44 6.89
CA HIS A 64 -32.38 7.02 8.12
C HIS A 64 -33.32 8.06 8.76
N ASN A 65 -33.98 8.89 7.95
CA ASN A 65 -34.88 9.94 8.43
C ASN A 65 -36.15 9.39 9.10
N SER A 66 -36.48 8.12 8.83
CA SER A 66 -37.66 7.45 9.36
C SER A 66 -37.36 6.57 10.57
N GLU A 67 -36.10 6.31 10.91
CA GLU A 67 -35.70 5.35 11.95
C GLU A 67 -36.31 5.62 13.34
N ASN A 68 -36.57 6.88 13.68
CA ASN A 68 -37.25 7.25 14.94
C ASN A 68 -38.71 6.78 15.02
N ARG A 69 -39.33 6.43 13.89
CA ARG A 69 -40.73 6.00 13.81
C ARG A 69 -40.90 4.49 13.99
N TYR A 70 -39.80 3.74 13.94
CA TYR A 70 -39.81 2.28 14.03
C TYR A 70 -39.28 1.83 15.39
N LYS A 71 -39.94 0.84 15.98
CA LYS A 71 -39.38 0.08 17.11
C LYS A 71 -38.59 -1.10 16.57
N VAL A 72 -37.52 -1.46 17.27
CA VAL A 72 -36.65 -2.58 16.87
C VAL A 72 -37.47 -3.87 16.68
N LYS A 73 -38.36 -4.18 17.62
CA LYS A 73 -39.20 -5.38 17.56
C LYS A 73 -40.13 -5.46 16.34
N ASP A 74 -40.48 -4.33 15.73
CA ASP A 74 -41.43 -4.28 14.63
C ASP A 74 -40.78 -4.67 13.30
N ILE A 75 -39.45 -4.76 13.26
CA ILE A 75 -38.67 -5.12 12.06
C ILE A 75 -37.95 -6.47 12.19
N LEU A 76 -38.02 -7.11 13.37
CA LEU A 76 -37.42 -8.41 13.58
C LEU A 76 -38.16 -9.47 12.76
N ILE A 77 -37.42 -10.23 11.97
CA ILE A 77 -37.95 -11.33 11.16
C ILE A 77 -37.75 -12.62 11.96
N GLN A 78 -38.82 -13.40 12.13
CA GLN A 78 -38.73 -14.69 12.80
C GLN A 78 -38.11 -15.72 11.84
N GLU A 79 -37.02 -16.34 12.29
CA GLU A 79 -36.42 -17.54 11.70
C GLU A 79 -36.74 -18.76 12.60
N ASP A 80 -36.32 -19.96 12.18
CA ASP A 80 -36.70 -21.22 12.83
C ASP A 80 -36.54 -21.21 14.37
N ASP A 81 -35.38 -20.80 14.88
CA ASP A 81 -35.05 -20.80 16.32
C ASP A 81 -34.60 -19.45 16.88
N TYR A 82 -34.64 -18.37 16.09
CA TYR A 82 -34.21 -17.03 16.51
C TYR A 82 -34.96 -15.91 15.77
N TYR A 83 -34.81 -14.68 16.26
CA TYR A 83 -35.24 -13.48 15.54
C TYR A 83 -34.05 -12.81 14.86
N ALA A 84 -34.19 -12.52 13.58
CA ALA A 84 -33.17 -11.87 12.77
C ALA A 84 -33.42 -10.37 12.67
N LEU A 85 -32.39 -9.58 12.95
CA LEU A 85 -32.31 -8.18 12.57
C LEU A 85 -31.49 -8.08 11.29
N TYR A 86 -32.14 -7.75 10.17
CA TYR A 86 -31.46 -7.64 8.88
C TYR A 86 -30.98 -6.21 8.62
N ILE A 87 -29.71 -6.10 8.22
CA ILE A 87 -29.06 -4.85 7.84
C ILE A 87 -28.42 -5.07 6.47
N GLU A 88 -28.76 -4.22 5.51
CA GLU A 88 -28.13 -4.21 4.19
C GLU A 88 -27.14 -3.05 4.09
N VAL A 89 -25.90 -3.35 3.73
CA VAL A 89 -24.85 -2.35 3.48
C VAL A 89 -24.68 -2.19 1.98
N ASN A 90 -24.80 -0.96 1.50
CA ASN A 90 -24.53 -0.62 0.09
C ASN A 90 -23.03 -0.75 -0.20
N THR A 91 -22.65 -1.82 -0.89
CA THR A 91 -21.24 -2.11 -1.22
C THR A 91 -20.67 -1.24 -2.33
N SER A 92 -21.49 -0.43 -3.01
CA SER A 92 -21.02 0.57 -3.97
C SER A 92 -20.49 1.83 -3.31
N ILE A 93 -20.77 2.04 -2.03
CA ILE A 93 -20.22 3.16 -1.25
C ILE A 93 -19.16 2.62 -0.29
N PRO A 94 -17.91 3.10 -0.36
CA PRO A 94 -16.81 2.58 0.46
C PRO A 94 -17.06 2.67 1.96
N ASN A 95 -16.97 1.54 2.64
CA ASN A 95 -16.91 1.48 4.10
C ASN A 95 -15.45 1.62 4.55
N ILE A 96 -15.04 2.86 4.87
CA ILE A 96 -13.64 3.18 5.17
C ILE A 96 -13.07 2.32 6.33
N PRO A 97 -13.75 2.18 7.49
CA PRO A 97 -13.26 1.31 8.57
C PRO A 97 -13.02 -0.14 8.13
N GLU A 98 -13.93 -0.73 7.34
CA GLU A 98 -13.78 -2.08 6.82
C GLU A 98 -12.60 -2.19 5.85
N ILE A 99 -12.42 -1.20 4.96
CA ILE A 99 -11.30 -1.15 4.02
C ILE A 99 -9.97 -1.07 4.76
N ILE A 100 -9.85 -0.18 5.75
CA ILE A 100 -8.62 -0.04 6.56
C ILE A 100 -8.27 -1.37 7.22
N LYS A 101 -9.25 -2.02 7.84
CA LYS A 101 -9.07 -3.30 8.55
C LYS A 101 -8.73 -4.44 7.57
N LYS A 102 -9.47 -4.56 6.47
CA LYS A 102 -9.28 -5.60 5.43
C LYS A 102 -7.87 -5.50 4.84
N LEU A 103 -7.48 -4.30 4.44
CA LEU A 103 -6.24 -4.04 3.71
C LEU A 103 -5.07 -3.72 4.63
N LYS A 104 -5.28 -3.70 5.96
CA LYS A 104 -4.27 -3.42 7.00
C LYS A 104 -3.55 -2.08 6.76
N ILE A 105 -4.30 -1.07 6.31
CA ILE A 105 -3.77 0.27 6.00
C ILE A 105 -3.25 0.98 7.25
N ASP A 106 -3.73 0.60 8.42
CA ASP A 106 -3.33 1.11 9.73
C ASP A 106 -1.95 0.59 10.19
N LYS A 107 -1.24 -0.21 9.39
CA LYS A 107 0.07 -0.79 9.71
C LYS A 107 1.17 -0.28 8.80
N GLY A 108 2.40 -0.28 9.32
CA GLY A 108 3.58 -0.07 8.48
C GLY A 108 3.82 -1.26 7.56
N TYR A 109 4.65 -1.07 6.54
CA TYR A 109 4.93 -2.06 5.51
C TYR A 109 6.40 -2.44 5.48
N LYS A 110 6.67 -3.65 5.02
CA LYS A 110 8.02 -4.20 4.82
C LYS A 110 8.11 -5.00 3.53
N LEU A 111 9.33 -5.28 3.11
CA LEU A 111 9.59 -6.18 1.99
C LEU A 111 9.77 -7.60 2.53
N ASP A 112 9.00 -8.53 1.99
CA ASP A 112 9.13 -9.97 2.25
C ASP A 112 9.23 -10.69 0.90
N ASN A 113 10.36 -11.37 0.66
CA ASN A 113 10.69 -12.05 -0.59
C ASN A 113 10.42 -11.20 -1.85
N GLY A 114 10.77 -9.92 -1.80
CA GLY A 114 10.57 -8.96 -2.90
C GLY A 114 9.17 -8.35 -3.00
N THR A 115 8.22 -8.78 -2.16
CA THR A 115 6.85 -8.27 -2.10
C THR A 115 6.61 -7.33 -0.93
N ILE A 116 5.75 -6.34 -1.12
CA ILE A 116 5.35 -5.42 -0.04
C ILE A 116 4.23 -6.09 0.76
N VAL A 117 4.46 -6.27 2.07
CA VAL A 117 3.48 -6.84 3.01
C VAL A 117 3.27 -5.91 4.19
N ALA A 118 2.05 -5.86 4.70
CA ALA A 118 1.73 -5.16 5.93
C ALA A 118 2.41 -5.86 7.13
N ALA A 119 2.89 -5.07 8.07
CA ALA A 119 3.53 -5.56 9.28
C ALA A 119 2.53 -6.19 10.26
N ASN A 120 3.04 -6.77 11.34
CA ASN A 120 2.20 -7.44 12.32
C ASN A 120 1.64 -6.45 13.34
N LYS A 121 2.45 -5.47 13.76
CA LYS A 121 2.11 -4.47 14.78
C LYS A 121 1.84 -3.09 14.17
N GLN A 122 1.05 -2.31 14.89
CA GLN A 122 0.68 -0.96 14.52
C GLN A 122 1.64 0.06 15.14
N ALA A 123 2.29 0.86 14.30
CA ALA A 123 3.18 1.93 14.73
C ALA A 123 2.44 3.26 14.96
N PHE A 124 1.32 3.49 14.26
CA PHE A 124 0.56 4.74 14.29
C PHE A 124 -0.95 4.47 14.23
N TYR A 125 -1.72 5.27 14.94
CA TYR A 125 -3.17 5.42 14.72
C TYR A 125 -3.42 6.45 13.62
N ILE A 126 -4.44 6.22 12.80
CA ILE A 126 -4.92 7.17 11.79
C ILE A 126 -6.06 7.97 12.43
N ASP A 127 -5.88 9.28 12.57
CA ASP A 127 -6.87 10.15 13.23
C ASP A 127 -7.85 10.80 12.24
N ASN A 128 -7.33 11.28 11.11
CA ASN A 128 -8.12 11.88 10.06
C ASN A 128 -7.48 11.51 8.72
N MET A 129 -8.24 11.07 7.74
CA MET A 129 -7.70 10.59 6.47
C MET A 129 -8.51 11.14 5.31
N SER A 130 -7.82 11.53 4.24
CA SER A 130 -8.49 11.90 3.00
C SER A 130 -8.72 10.64 2.17
N PHE A 131 -9.99 10.34 1.90
CA PHE A 131 -10.42 9.24 1.06
C PHE A 131 -11.18 9.79 -0.13
N ASN A 132 -10.61 9.70 -1.33
CA ASN A 132 -11.27 10.20 -2.53
C ASN A 132 -11.69 9.02 -3.41
N VAL A 133 -12.99 8.92 -3.66
CA VAL A 133 -13.56 7.94 -4.60
C VAL A 133 -13.40 8.48 -6.01
N LYS A 134 -13.03 7.61 -6.95
CA LYS A 134 -12.92 7.94 -8.37
C LYS A 134 -14.01 7.25 -9.17
N ASP A 135 -14.70 8.03 -9.99
CA ASP A 135 -15.60 7.52 -11.01
C ASP A 135 -14.77 7.00 -12.19
N THR A 136 -14.32 5.74 -12.08
CA THR A 136 -13.78 4.92 -13.18
C THR A 136 -12.61 5.54 -13.96
N PHE A 137 -11.38 5.30 -13.50
CA PHE A 137 -10.22 5.37 -14.39
C PHE A 137 -9.71 3.96 -14.67
N SER A 138 -9.96 3.44 -15.88
CA SER A 138 -9.29 2.26 -16.40
C SER A 138 -8.22 2.68 -17.40
N SER A 139 -6.97 2.31 -17.16
CA SER A 139 -5.90 2.47 -18.15
C SER A 139 -5.11 1.18 -18.27
N TYR A 140 -4.35 1.04 -19.36
CA TYR A 140 -3.55 -0.14 -19.61
C TYR A 140 -2.15 0.22 -20.11
N HIS A 141 -1.21 -0.69 -19.89
CA HIS A 141 0.21 -0.46 -20.18
C HIS A 141 0.83 -1.71 -20.81
N TRP A 142 1.63 -1.51 -21.87
CA TRP A 142 2.55 -2.52 -22.38
C TRP A 142 3.90 -2.42 -21.66
N LYS A 143 4.48 -3.56 -21.25
CA LYS A 143 5.77 -3.62 -20.54
C LYS A 143 6.58 -4.85 -20.95
N THR A 144 7.90 -4.76 -20.80
CA THR A 144 8.84 -5.87 -21.02
C THR A 144 9.06 -6.72 -19.76
N LYS A 145 9.50 -7.96 -19.95
CA LYS A 145 9.50 -9.01 -18.92
C LYS A 145 10.50 -8.86 -17.79
N GLU A 146 11.61 -8.18 -18.04
CA GLU A 146 12.68 -7.95 -17.06
C GLU A 146 12.19 -7.21 -15.81
N ASN A 147 11.03 -6.54 -15.88
CA ASN A 147 10.46 -5.81 -14.76
C ASN A 147 9.25 -6.51 -14.11
N PHE A 148 8.91 -7.76 -14.40
CA PHE A 148 7.65 -8.38 -13.94
C PHE A 148 7.43 -8.32 -12.42
N GLU A 149 8.40 -8.81 -11.64
CA GLU A 149 8.29 -8.78 -10.18
C GLU A 149 8.43 -7.35 -9.67
N HIS A 150 9.21 -6.49 -10.34
CA HIS A 150 9.27 -5.07 -10.00
C HIS A 150 7.94 -4.33 -10.25
N LEU A 151 7.24 -4.58 -11.36
CA LEU A 151 5.94 -3.99 -11.73
C LEU A 151 4.81 -4.50 -10.86
N TRP A 152 4.90 -5.77 -10.43
CA TRP A 152 3.90 -6.38 -9.58
C TRP A 152 4.09 -6.04 -8.10
N ALA A 153 5.34 -6.02 -7.63
CA ALA A 153 5.73 -5.99 -6.22
C ALA A 153 6.22 -4.62 -5.71
N LYS A 154 6.87 -3.80 -6.54
CA LYS A 154 6.95 -2.36 -6.28
C LYS A 154 5.71 -1.74 -6.89
N SER A 155 4.78 -1.38 -6.02
CA SER A 155 3.89 -0.29 -6.33
C SER A 155 4.62 0.82 -7.07
N PHE A 156 4.08 1.20 -8.23
CA PHE A 156 4.28 2.44 -8.96
C PHE A 156 5.00 3.54 -8.15
N GLU A 157 6.34 3.52 -8.02
CA GLU A 157 7.06 4.65 -7.42
C GLU A 157 7.05 5.84 -8.40
N ASP A 158 6.97 5.53 -9.69
CA ASP A 158 6.82 6.50 -10.75
C ASP A 158 5.35 6.55 -11.18
N ARG A 159 4.68 7.68 -10.90
CA ARG A 159 3.41 8.07 -11.55
C ARG A 159 3.64 8.20 -13.06
N HIS A 160 3.68 7.06 -13.74
CA HIS A 160 3.84 7.05 -15.19
C HIS A 160 2.54 7.59 -15.78
N LYS A 161 2.67 8.72 -16.48
CA LYS A 161 1.59 9.24 -17.31
C LYS A 161 1.25 8.15 -18.33
N PRO A 162 -0.03 7.78 -18.49
CA PRO A 162 -0.42 6.87 -19.55
C PRO A 162 0.07 7.48 -20.86
N ASN A 163 0.96 6.78 -21.56
CA ASN A 163 1.04 6.99 -22.99
C ASN A 163 -0.22 6.33 -23.52
N ASP A 164 -1.11 7.14 -24.09
CA ASP A 164 -2.27 6.68 -24.85
C ASP A 164 -1.78 5.94 -26.10
N GLU A 165 -1.18 4.77 -25.94
CA GLU A 165 -1.11 3.82 -27.04
C GLU A 165 -2.55 3.35 -27.27
N VAL A 166 -3.01 3.47 -28.51
CA VAL A 166 -4.31 2.94 -28.95
C VAL A 166 -4.24 1.42 -28.85
N GLU A 167 -5.34 0.77 -28.42
CA GLU A 167 -5.42 -0.69 -28.25
C GLU A 167 -5.22 -1.37 -29.61
N GLY A 168 -3.96 -1.55 -29.99
CA GLY A 168 -3.57 -2.31 -31.16
C GLY A 168 -3.70 -3.79 -30.86
N SER A 169 -4.18 -4.54 -31.85
CA SER A 169 -4.28 -6.01 -31.88
C SER A 169 -2.92 -6.73 -31.84
N LYS A 170 -1.92 -6.17 -31.14
CA LYS A 170 -0.58 -6.72 -31.06
C LYS A 170 -0.58 -7.90 -30.09
N VAL A 171 -0.09 -9.03 -30.59
CA VAL A 171 0.07 -10.30 -29.85
C VAL A 171 1.17 -10.12 -28.81
N ILE A 172 0.93 -10.56 -27.57
CA ILE A 172 1.91 -10.50 -26.48
C ILE A 172 3.03 -11.51 -26.79
N SER A 173 4.29 -11.07 -26.81
CA SER A 173 5.43 -11.99 -26.95
C SER A 173 5.88 -12.59 -25.61
N LEU A 174 6.75 -13.60 -25.65
CA LEU A 174 7.27 -14.32 -24.47
C LEU A 174 7.99 -13.42 -23.44
N ASN A 175 8.40 -12.22 -23.88
CA ASN A 175 9.12 -11.21 -23.08
C ASN A 175 8.31 -9.92 -22.85
N GLU A 176 7.00 -9.94 -23.07
CA GLU A 176 6.12 -8.79 -22.86
C GLU A 176 4.96 -9.16 -21.91
N CYS A 177 4.39 -8.14 -21.27
CA CYS A 177 3.11 -8.22 -20.57
C CYS A 177 2.22 -7.02 -20.86
N LYS A 178 0.91 -7.25 -20.77
CA LYS A 178 -0.11 -6.19 -20.72
C LYS A 178 -0.61 -6.07 -19.28
N LEU A 179 -0.53 -4.88 -18.72
CA LEU A 179 -1.06 -4.56 -17.40
C LEU A 179 -2.29 -3.67 -17.56
N TYR A 180 -3.44 -4.14 -17.10
CA TYR A 180 -4.67 -3.37 -16.94
C TYR A 180 -4.81 -3.00 -15.48
N TYR A 181 -5.24 -1.78 -15.19
CA TYR A 181 -5.68 -1.44 -13.85
C TYR A 181 -6.88 -0.53 -13.88
N ALA A 182 -7.66 -0.60 -12.81
CA ALA A 182 -8.83 0.22 -12.58
C ALA A 182 -8.70 0.84 -11.19
N GLU A 183 -8.42 2.13 -11.17
CA GLU A 183 -8.38 2.90 -9.92
C GLU A 183 -9.81 3.27 -9.50
N LYS A 184 -10.14 2.99 -8.25
CA LYS A 184 -11.47 3.22 -7.67
C LYS A 184 -11.44 4.21 -6.52
N ALA A 185 -10.33 4.28 -5.79
CA ALA A 185 -10.14 5.30 -4.78
C ALA A 185 -8.65 5.54 -4.54
N ASN A 186 -8.34 6.70 -3.99
CA ASN A 186 -7.05 6.99 -3.41
C ASN A 186 -7.18 7.50 -1.98
N ILE A 187 -6.23 7.06 -1.17
CA ILE A 187 -6.06 7.42 0.22
C ILE A 187 -4.83 8.30 0.31
N LEU A 188 -4.97 9.47 0.93
CA LEU A 188 -3.83 10.34 1.26
C LEU A 188 -3.66 10.39 2.78
N LEU A 189 -2.45 10.11 3.22
CA LEU A 189 -2.02 10.04 4.61
C LEU A 189 -0.82 10.96 4.79
N SER A 190 -1.04 12.13 5.39
CA SER A 190 0.03 13.05 5.79
C SER A 190 0.54 12.72 7.20
N HIS A 191 1.72 13.25 7.57
CA HIS A 191 2.30 13.04 8.91
C HIS A 191 1.36 13.50 10.04
N GLU A 192 0.68 14.63 9.84
CA GLU A 192 -0.33 15.19 10.75
C GLU A 192 -1.56 14.28 10.97
N ASN A 193 -1.81 13.32 10.07
CA ASN A 193 -2.89 12.36 10.20
C ASN A 193 -2.54 11.18 11.13
N LEU A 194 -1.27 11.06 11.53
CA LEU A 194 -0.75 9.89 12.22
C LEU A 194 -0.42 10.23 13.68
N LYS A 195 -0.92 9.39 14.59
CA LYS A 195 -0.61 9.45 16.02
C LYS A 195 0.24 8.26 16.42
N LEU A 196 1.49 8.52 16.82
CA LEU A 196 2.45 7.53 17.25
C LEU A 196 1.93 6.67 18.42
N THR A 197 2.05 5.35 18.33
CA THR A 197 1.72 4.45 19.45
C THR A 197 2.79 4.50 20.54
N LYS A 198 2.38 4.33 21.81
CA LYS A 198 3.32 4.34 22.94
C LYS A 198 4.29 3.16 22.85
N GLU A 199 3.77 2.01 22.43
CA GLU A 199 4.50 0.76 22.27
C GLU A 199 5.64 0.93 21.26
N TYR A 200 5.36 1.50 20.09
CA TYR A 200 6.39 1.74 19.08
C TYR A 200 7.40 2.82 19.53
N TYR A 201 6.92 3.92 20.13
CA TYR A 201 7.80 4.95 20.67
C TYR A 201 8.82 4.39 21.67
N TYR A 202 8.35 3.61 22.65
CA TYR A 202 9.25 3.03 23.67
C TYR A 202 10.15 1.94 23.11
N ALA A 203 9.67 1.14 22.14
CA ALA A 203 10.50 0.15 21.47
C ALA A 203 11.74 0.81 20.83
N ILE A 204 11.55 1.93 20.12
CA ILE A 204 12.65 2.68 19.51
C ILE A 204 13.49 3.39 20.58
N LYS A 205 12.86 4.13 21.49
CA LYS A 205 13.57 4.94 22.50
C LYS A 205 14.50 4.10 23.36
N ASN A 206 14.07 2.90 23.77
CA ASN A 206 14.84 2.01 24.62
C ASN A 206 16.12 1.50 23.93
N ILE A 207 16.08 1.29 22.60
CA ILE A 207 17.25 0.90 21.81
C ILE A 207 18.19 2.09 21.65
N ILE A 208 17.66 3.23 21.21
CA ILE A 208 18.45 4.43 20.90
C ILE A 208 19.15 4.99 22.13
N CYS A 209 18.52 4.92 23.31
CA CYS A 209 19.09 5.41 24.56
C CYS A 209 20.00 4.40 25.26
N GLN A 210 20.24 3.23 24.66
CA GLN A 210 21.01 2.19 25.30
C GLN A 210 22.51 2.53 25.32
N LYS A 211 23.07 2.67 26.52
CA LYS A 211 24.44 3.18 26.72
C LYS A 211 25.52 2.15 26.41
N TYR A 212 25.23 0.87 26.63
CA TYR A 212 26.19 -0.22 26.55
C TYR A 212 26.20 -0.95 25.21
N TRP A 213 25.27 -0.61 24.31
CA TRP A 213 25.21 -1.22 22.99
C TRP A 213 26.03 -0.43 21.98
N SER A 214 26.81 -1.16 21.20
CA SER A 214 27.45 -0.68 19.97
C SER A 214 26.40 -0.19 18.96
N ASP A 215 26.85 0.60 17.99
CA ASP A 215 25.97 1.08 16.92
C ASP A 215 25.43 -0.10 16.09
N THR A 216 26.23 -1.15 15.88
CA THR A 216 25.80 -2.37 15.19
C THR A 216 24.66 -3.08 15.94
N GLU A 217 24.79 -3.27 17.26
CA GLU A 217 23.72 -3.91 18.06
C GLU A 217 22.43 -3.09 18.06
N LYS A 218 22.55 -1.76 18.07
CA LYS A 218 21.39 -0.86 17.95
C LYS A 218 20.74 -0.99 16.57
N ILE A 219 21.53 -0.99 15.50
CA ILE A 219 21.05 -1.15 14.13
C ILE A 219 20.33 -2.50 13.97
N ASP A 220 20.94 -3.60 14.42
CA ASP A 220 20.33 -4.93 14.35
C ASP A 220 19.02 -5.00 15.13
N SER A 221 18.96 -4.34 16.28
CA SER A 221 17.73 -4.27 17.08
C SER A 221 16.66 -3.40 16.42
N LEU A 222 17.02 -2.28 15.80
CA LEU A 222 16.09 -1.45 15.04
C LEU A 222 15.56 -2.20 13.81
N ASN A 223 16.38 -3.01 13.14
CA ASN A 223 15.93 -3.88 12.05
C ASN A 223 14.87 -4.89 12.54
N LYS A 224 15.05 -5.49 13.72
CA LYS A 224 14.02 -6.36 14.33
C LYS A 224 12.73 -5.61 14.66
N ILE A 225 12.82 -4.35 15.09
CA ILE A 225 11.63 -3.50 15.26
C ILE A 225 10.95 -3.24 13.91
N GLY A 226 11.72 -3.00 12.84
CA GLY A 226 11.19 -2.87 11.48
C GLY A 226 10.48 -4.13 10.98
N GLU A 227 10.93 -5.31 11.37
CA GLU A 227 10.24 -6.57 11.05
C GLU A 227 8.85 -6.68 11.70
N ASP A 228 8.71 -6.13 12.91
CA ASP A 228 7.47 -6.18 13.69
C ASP A 228 6.46 -5.10 13.26
N TYR A 229 6.94 -3.88 13.04
CA TYR A 229 6.12 -2.67 12.82
C TYR A 229 6.11 -2.18 11.37
N GLY A 230 7.02 -2.67 10.54
CA GLY A 230 7.28 -2.17 9.19
C GLY A 230 8.48 -1.22 9.15
N PHE A 231 9.00 -0.99 7.94
CA PHE A 231 10.10 -0.05 7.68
C PHE A 231 9.61 1.27 7.09
N PHE A 232 8.49 1.26 6.38
CA PHE A 232 7.94 2.44 5.73
C PHE A 232 6.42 2.52 5.82
N TRP A 233 5.91 3.71 5.57
CA TRP A 233 4.50 4.03 5.40
C TRP A 233 4.29 4.75 4.06
N PRO A 234 3.36 4.32 3.21
CA PRO A 234 3.02 5.05 2.00
C PRO A 234 2.13 6.25 2.33
N SER A 235 2.54 7.45 1.89
CA SER A 235 1.72 8.65 2.08
C SER A 235 0.51 8.68 1.13
N GLU A 236 0.52 7.85 0.09
CA GLU A 236 -0.58 7.71 -0.86
C GLU A 236 -0.79 6.23 -1.20
N ILE A 237 -2.03 5.74 -1.04
CA ILE A 237 -2.43 4.36 -1.35
C ILE A 237 -3.51 4.40 -2.41
N MET A 238 -3.32 3.60 -3.46
CA MET A 238 -4.26 3.46 -4.56
C MET A 238 -5.02 2.15 -4.43
N LEU A 239 -6.35 2.23 -4.47
CA LEU A 239 -7.28 1.11 -4.32
C LEU A 239 -8.00 0.81 -5.63
N GLY A 240 -8.24 -0.48 -5.89
CA GLY A 240 -9.03 -0.92 -7.02
C GLY A 240 -8.68 -2.34 -7.43
N GLY A 241 -8.41 -2.56 -8.72
CA GLY A 241 -7.91 -3.84 -9.22
C GLY A 241 -6.88 -3.69 -10.34
N LYS A 242 -6.06 -4.73 -10.53
CA LYS A 242 -5.15 -4.88 -11.68
C LYS A 242 -5.13 -6.31 -12.24
N ILE A 243 -4.98 -6.43 -13.57
CA ILE A 243 -4.78 -7.68 -14.31
C ILE A 243 -3.49 -7.56 -15.10
N MET A 244 -2.59 -8.51 -14.94
CA MET A 244 -1.40 -8.67 -15.79
C MET A 244 -1.55 -9.91 -16.67
N GLN A 245 -1.52 -9.71 -17.98
CA GLN A 245 -1.50 -10.77 -18.99
C GLN A 245 -0.09 -10.97 -19.52
N PHE A 246 0.38 -12.21 -19.59
CA PHE A 246 1.72 -12.55 -20.09
C PHE A 246 1.78 -13.95 -20.68
N ILE A 247 2.80 -14.21 -21.49
CA ILE A 247 3.07 -15.56 -22.02
C ILE A 247 4.11 -16.25 -21.13
N ASP A 248 3.79 -17.45 -20.64
CA ASP A 248 4.70 -18.28 -19.87
C ASP A 248 5.75 -18.99 -20.77
N PRO A 249 6.78 -19.65 -20.20
CA PRO A 249 7.76 -20.38 -21.00
C PRO A 249 7.21 -21.52 -21.86
N LYS A 250 5.97 -21.95 -21.63
CA LYS A 250 5.27 -22.97 -22.43
C LYS A 250 4.43 -22.34 -23.55
N SER A 251 4.60 -21.04 -23.79
CA SER A 251 3.85 -20.27 -24.77
C SER A 251 2.34 -20.19 -24.48
N GLN A 252 1.94 -20.31 -23.20
CA GLN A 252 0.54 -20.20 -22.78
C GLN A 252 0.27 -18.80 -22.21
N LEU A 253 -0.90 -18.25 -22.53
CA LEU A 253 -1.38 -17.01 -21.94
C LEU A 253 -1.75 -17.25 -20.48
N GLN A 254 -1.15 -16.46 -19.59
CA GLN A 254 -1.36 -16.47 -18.16
C GLN A 254 -1.86 -15.12 -17.67
N HIS A 255 -2.61 -15.15 -16.58
CA HIS A 255 -3.18 -13.97 -15.92
C HIS A 255 -2.72 -13.92 -14.46
N ARG A 256 -2.23 -12.77 -14.00
CA ARG A 256 -2.08 -12.45 -12.57
C ARG A 256 -3.05 -11.34 -12.21
N ILE A 257 -3.79 -11.51 -11.12
CA ILE A 257 -4.93 -10.66 -10.80
C ILE A 257 -4.87 -10.25 -9.33
N LEU A 258 -5.19 -8.99 -9.08
CA LEU A 258 -5.32 -8.43 -7.75
C LEU A 258 -6.55 -7.53 -7.74
N GLY A 259 -7.50 -7.80 -6.87
CA GLY A 259 -8.80 -7.13 -6.85
C GLY A 259 -9.74 -7.58 -7.98
N GLY A 260 -11.04 -7.50 -7.72
CA GLY A 260 -12.08 -8.10 -8.57
C GLY A 260 -12.18 -9.62 -8.37
N ASP A 261 -12.81 -10.30 -9.33
CA ASP A 261 -12.92 -11.76 -9.35
C ASP A 261 -12.00 -12.36 -10.41
N ILE A 262 -11.23 -13.37 -10.01
CA ILE A 262 -10.25 -14.07 -10.84
C ILE A 262 -10.94 -14.83 -12.00
N LEU A 263 -12.15 -15.34 -11.77
CA LEU A 263 -12.91 -16.14 -12.73
C LEU A 263 -13.46 -15.29 -13.88
N MET A 264 -13.59 -13.98 -13.70
CA MET A 264 -14.16 -13.04 -14.68
C MET A 264 -13.10 -12.28 -15.46
N SER A 265 -11.86 -12.75 -15.42
CA SER A 265 -10.71 -12.02 -15.98
C SER A 265 -10.51 -12.15 -17.48
N GLU A 266 -11.21 -13.10 -18.09
CA GLU A 266 -11.28 -13.27 -19.53
C GLU A 266 -12.00 -12.08 -20.18
N ASN A 267 -12.99 -11.49 -19.49
CA ASN A 267 -13.73 -10.32 -19.93
C ASN A 267 -13.48 -9.11 -19.01
N LYS A 268 -12.75 -8.11 -19.53
CA LYS A 268 -12.43 -6.87 -18.81
C LYS A 268 -13.67 -6.16 -18.26
N ASN A 269 -14.79 -6.17 -19.01
CA ASN A 269 -16.01 -5.50 -18.59
C ASN A 269 -16.63 -6.19 -17.37
N ASP A 270 -16.63 -7.53 -17.33
CA ASP A 270 -17.16 -8.30 -16.21
C ASP A 270 -16.29 -8.12 -14.96
N TRP A 271 -14.96 -8.15 -15.13
CA TRP A 271 -14.03 -7.78 -14.06
C TRP A 271 -14.26 -6.36 -13.51
N LEU A 272 -14.50 -5.37 -14.40
CA LEU A 272 -14.83 -4.00 -13.99
C LEU A 272 -16.17 -3.92 -13.23
N GLN A 273 -17.16 -4.77 -13.54
CA GLN A 273 -18.41 -4.84 -12.78
C GLN A 273 -18.17 -5.30 -11.34
N HIS A 274 -17.28 -6.27 -11.12
CA HIS A 274 -16.94 -6.72 -9.76
C HIS A 274 -16.29 -5.62 -8.93
N LEU A 275 -15.53 -4.73 -9.55
CA LEU A 275 -14.95 -3.57 -8.87
C LEU A 275 -15.97 -2.46 -8.55
N LYS A 276 -17.27 -2.63 -8.85
CA LYS A 276 -18.32 -1.76 -8.29
C LYS A 276 -18.52 -1.96 -6.79
N SER A 277 -18.15 -3.13 -6.27
CA SER A 277 -18.17 -3.40 -4.83
C SER A 277 -16.80 -3.11 -4.22
N TYR A 278 -16.75 -2.25 -3.18
CA TYR A 278 -15.49 -1.96 -2.48
C TYR A 278 -14.89 -3.20 -1.81
N LYS A 279 -15.71 -4.22 -1.54
CA LYS A 279 -15.25 -5.50 -0.99
C LYS A 279 -14.26 -6.20 -1.90
N ASN A 280 -14.32 -5.92 -3.20
CA ASN A 280 -13.43 -6.49 -4.21
C ASN A 280 -12.20 -5.61 -4.49
N TRP A 281 -12.05 -4.49 -3.78
CA TRP A 281 -10.88 -3.62 -3.95
C TRP A 281 -9.70 -4.17 -3.17
N GLU A 282 -8.53 -4.05 -3.77
CA GLU A 282 -7.23 -4.35 -3.19
C GLU A 282 -6.30 -3.15 -3.32
N ILE A 283 -5.19 -3.16 -2.57
CA ILE A 283 -4.15 -2.16 -2.75
C ILE A 283 -3.39 -2.45 -4.05
N ILE A 284 -3.56 -1.60 -5.05
CA ILE A 284 -2.92 -1.73 -6.35
C ILE A 284 -1.70 -0.81 -6.51
N GLY A 285 -1.51 0.12 -5.57
CA GLY A 285 -0.35 1.00 -5.51
C GLY A 285 -0.09 1.58 -4.11
N TYR A 286 1.19 1.77 -3.82
CA TYR A 286 1.78 2.43 -2.66
C TYR A 286 2.77 3.48 -3.18
N TYR A 287 2.44 4.74 -2.98
CA TYR A 287 3.21 5.89 -3.47
C TYR A 287 3.82 6.65 -2.29
N ASN A 288 4.93 7.36 -2.56
CA ASN A 288 5.65 8.19 -1.59
C ASN A 288 5.92 7.44 -0.27
N ARG A 289 6.82 6.46 -0.31
CA ARG A 289 7.19 5.67 0.86
C ARG A 289 8.03 6.50 1.81
N ILE A 290 7.49 6.79 2.98
CA ILE A 290 8.15 7.53 4.05
C ILE A 290 8.68 6.51 5.06
N SER A 291 9.94 6.64 5.49
CA SER A 291 10.44 5.77 6.56
C SER A 291 9.63 5.96 7.84
N LEU A 292 9.27 4.89 8.55
CA LEU A 292 8.58 5.03 9.85
C LEU A 292 9.41 5.84 10.85
N TYR A 293 10.74 5.83 10.72
CA TYR A 293 11.61 6.62 11.56
C TYR A 293 11.48 8.12 11.32
N GLU A 294 11.14 8.55 10.10
CA GLU A 294 10.88 9.95 9.77
C GLU A 294 9.56 10.46 10.33
N LEU A 295 8.69 9.55 10.79
CA LEU A 295 7.43 9.90 11.43
C LEU A 295 7.56 10.12 12.96
N LEU A 296 8.75 9.85 13.54
CA LEU A 296 9.04 10.05 14.97
C LEU A 296 9.26 11.53 15.32
N ASP A 297 9.43 11.85 16.61
CA ASP A 297 9.83 13.21 17.02
C ASP A 297 11.26 13.54 16.57
N GLU A 298 11.54 14.84 16.37
CA GLU A 298 12.82 15.33 15.85
C GLU A 298 14.05 14.83 16.63
N ASN A 299 13.93 14.63 17.95
CA ASN A 299 15.04 14.21 18.77
C ASN A 299 15.39 12.73 18.51
N LEU A 300 14.38 11.85 18.45
CA LEU A 300 14.58 10.46 18.06
C LEU A 300 15.08 10.35 16.62
N GLN A 301 14.46 11.08 15.69
CA GLN A 301 14.90 11.13 14.28
C GLN A 301 16.39 11.46 14.17
N ARG A 302 16.85 12.52 14.85
CA ARG A 302 18.25 12.95 14.81
C ARG A 302 19.19 11.88 15.34
N LYS A 303 18.82 11.16 16.41
CA LYS A 303 19.64 10.08 16.95
C LYS A 303 19.71 8.88 16.00
N ILE A 304 18.58 8.51 15.39
CA ILE A 304 18.52 7.44 14.38
C ILE A 304 19.36 7.82 13.15
N LYS A 305 19.24 9.06 12.66
CA LYS A 305 20.06 9.58 11.56
C LYS A 305 21.56 9.58 11.88
N LYS A 306 21.96 9.66 13.15
CA LYS A 306 23.37 9.50 13.53
C LYS A 306 23.85 8.04 13.50
N LEU A 307 22.95 7.09 13.71
CA LEU A 307 23.26 5.65 13.65
C LEU A 307 23.34 5.15 12.20
N PHE A 308 22.32 5.46 11.39
CA PHE A 308 22.24 5.00 10.00
C PHE A 308 22.85 5.96 8.99
N GLY A 309 22.83 7.25 9.29
CA GLY A 309 23.21 8.28 8.34
C GLY A 309 24.70 8.30 8.09
N MET A 310 25.05 8.52 6.84
CA MET A 310 26.43 8.75 6.44
C MET A 310 26.74 10.23 6.51
N LYS A 311 27.82 10.59 7.20
CA LYS A 311 28.35 11.95 7.14
C LYS A 311 29.06 12.15 5.80
N VAL A 312 28.61 13.13 5.02
CA VAL A 312 29.32 13.53 3.80
C VAL A 312 30.61 14.25 4.21
N TYR A 313 31.75 13.61 3.99
CA TYR A 313 33.07 14.19 4.28
C TYR A 313 33.60 15.07 3.14
N HIS A 314 33.22 14.75 1.91
CA HIS A 314 33.67 15.47 0.72
C HIS A 314 32.61 15.36 -0.39
N LEU A 315 32.45 16.44 -1.14
CA LEU A 315 31.60 16.54 -2.32
C LEU A 315 32.39 17.30 -3.38
N ASP A 316 32.45 16.76 -4.58
CA ASP A 316 33.15 17.37 -5.71
C ASP A 316 32.47 17.00 -7.03
N ALA A 317 32.74 17.77 -8.08
CA ALA A 317 32.23 17.55 -9.42
C ALA A 317 33.39 17.46 -10.41
N LEU A 318 33.54 16.31 -11.06
CA LEU A 318 34.61 16.06 -12.01
C LEU A 318 34.10 16.20 -13.44
N SER A 319 34.70 17.12 -14.20
CA SER A 319 34.43 17.28 -15.63
C SER A 319 35.31 16.33 -16.44
N ILE A 320 34.67 15.38 -17.13
CA ILE A 320 35.35 14.39 -17.98
C ILE A 320 35.08 14.73 -19.44
N ASN A 321 36.04 15.38 -20.08
CA ASN A 321 36.01 15.69 -21.51
C ASN A 321 36.77 14.62 -22.31
N LYS A 322 36.38 13.35 -22.18
CA LYS A 322 37.02 12.22 -22.88
C LYS A 322 35.98 11.42 -23.66
N THR A 323 36.38 10.95 -24.83
CA THR A 323 35.60 9.94 -25.57
C THR A 323 35.54 8.67 -24.75
N ILE A 324 34.34 8.15 -24.53
CA ILE A 324 34.11 6.92 -23.78
C ILE A 324 34.20 5.74 -24.76
N PRO A 325 35.16 4.82 -24.59
CA PRO A 325 35.29 3.67 -25.46
C PRO A 325 34.16 2.66 -25.21
N VAL A 326 33.95 1.75 -26.15
CA VAL A 326 32.93 0.68 -26.06
C VAL A 326 33.13 -0.18 -24.80
N THR A 327 34.38 -0.41 -24.41
CA THR A 327 34.75 -1.18 -23.20
C THR A 327 34.47 -0.44 -21.89
N GLY A 328 34.06 0.83 -21.95
CA GLY A 328 33.87 1.70 -20.79
C GLY A 328 35.13 2.48 -20.41
N LEU A 329 34.92 3.67 -19.86
CA LEU A 329 35.99 4.52 -19.35
C LEU A 329 36.26 4.18 -17.89
N TYR A 330 37.49 3.75 -17.61
CA TYR A 330 38.01 3.61 -16.26
C TYR A 330 38.71 4.90 -15.86
N TYR A 331 38.19 5.58 -14.85
CA TYR A 331 38.73 6.83 -14.36
C TYR A 331 39.06 6.71 -12.87
N ARG A 332 40.35 6.84 -12.53
CA ARG A 332 40.78 6.79 -11.13
C ARG A 332 40.18 7.95 -10.35
N ILE A 333 39.56 7.66 -9.20
CA ILE A 333 38.98 8.69 -8.34
C ILE A 333 40.12 9.45 -7.65
N PRO A 334 40.22 10.78 -7.83
CA PRO A 334 41.21 11.58 -7.12
C PRO A 334 40.94 11.53 -5.61
N LYS A 335 41.98 11.28 -4.81
CA LYS A 335 41.86 11.25 -3.35
C LYS A 335 41.72 12.68 -2.81
N PRO A 336 40.62 13.01 -2.11
CA PRO A 336 40.46 14.34 -1.55
C PRO A 336 41.50 14.59 -0.45
N PRO A 337 42.07 15.81 -0.33
CA PRO A 337 43.12 16.10 0.65
C PRO A 337 42.71 15.82 2.10
N LYS A 338 41.41 15.93 2.41
CA LYS A 338 40.84 15.75 3.76
C LYS A 338 40.50 14.30 4.09
N ILE A 339 40.68 13.36 3.16
CA ILE A 339 40.36 11.94 3.35
C ILE A 339 41.67 11.13 3.37
N PRO A 340 42.12 10.66 4.55
CA PRO A 340 43.41 9.99 4.69
C PRO A 340 43.42 8.58 4.09
N SER A 341 42.27 7.94 3.94
CA SER A 341 42.09 6.59 3.39
C SER A 341 40.67 6.43 2.84
N PHE A 342 40.53 5.67 1.76
CA PHE A 342 39.21 5.34 1.19
C PHE A 342 38.57 4.11 1.85
N GLY A 343 39.35 3.23 2.49
CA GLY A 343 38.88 1.97 3.07
C GLY A 343 37.69 2.09 4.03
N ASP A 344 37.63 3.17 4.81
CA ASP A 344 36.54 3.41 5.79
C ASP A 344 35.39 4.28 5.23
N HIS A 345 35.43 4.64 3.95
CA HIS A 345 34.49 5.58 3.33
C HIS A 345 33.73 4.92 2.19
N LYS A 346 32.43 5.22 2.08
CA LYS A 346 31.67 4.88 0.87
C LYS A 346 31.68 6.05 -0.11
N ILE A 347 31.87 5.73 -1.38
CA ILE A 347 31.83 6.69 -2.47
C ILE A 347 30.51 6.52 -3.22
N PHE A 348 29.78 7.62 -3.35
CA PHE A 348 28.59 7.71 -4.19
C PHE A 348 28.91 8.59 -5.39
N ALA A 349 28.39 8.22 -6.55
CA ALA A 349 28.66 8.92 -7.80
C ALA A 349 27.41 9.00 -8.67
N SER A 350 27.27 10.10 -9.38
CA SER A 350 26.23 10.31 -10.39
C SER A 350 26.83 11.05 -11.59
N ILE A 351 26.26 10.84 -12.77
CA ILE A 351 26.67 11.51 -14.00
C ILE A 351 25.62 12.54 -14.37
N ILE A 352 26.08 13.76 -14.66
CA ILE A 352 25.27 14.78 -15.31
C ILE A 352 25.80 14.92 -16.73
N ASN A 353 24.98 14.58 -17.72
CA ASN A 353 25.29 14.74 -19.13
C ASN A 353 24.42 15.84 -19.75
N LYS A 354 25.00 16.64 -20.65
CA LYS A 354 24.28 17.70 -21.40
C LYS A 354 23.79 17.24 -22.77
N THR A 355 24.17 16.04 -23.23
CA THR A 355 23.71 15.47 -24.51
C THR A 355 22.58 14.46 -24.30
N SER A 356 22.00 13.96 -25.39
CA SER A 356 20.96 12.91 -25.38
C SER A 356 21.49 11.51 -25.06
N SER A 357 22.81 11.32 -25.00
CA SER A 357 23.41 10.02 -24.71
C SER A 357 23.17 9.59 -23.26
N VAL A 358 22.88 8.31 -23.05
CA VAL A 358 22.69 7.73 -21.72
C VAL A 358 24.01 7.13 -21.24
N PHE A 359 24.35 7.37 -19.98
CA PHE A 359 25.55 6.83 -19.35
C PHE A 359 25.20 6.13 -18.04
N THR A 360 25.98 5.11 -17.71
CA THR A 360 26.00 4.52 -16.37
C THR A 360 27.33 4.78 -15.70
N ILE A 361 27.28 4.84 -14.37
CA ILE A 361 28.46 4.94 -13.52
C ILE A 361 28.37 3.89 -12.43
N ARG A 362 29.50 3.24 -12.17
CA ARG A 362 29.71 2.49 -10.93
C ARG A 362 31.07 2.82 -10.35
N VAL A 363 31.23 2.58 -9.06
CA VAL A 363 32.50 2.71 -8.37
C VAL A 363 33.06 1.31 -8.14
N ASP A 364 34.19 1.01 -8.78
CA ASP A 364 34.91 -0.24 -8.59
C ASP A 364 36.06 -0.02 -7.60
N TYR A 365 36.30 -1.02 -6.75
CA TYR A 365 37.36 -1.03 -5.74
C TYR A 365 38.35 -2.17 -6.01
N PRO A 366 39.08 -2.15 -7.14
CA PRO A 366 40.12 -3.16 -7.40
C PRO A 366 41.21 -3.13 -6.32
N ASP A 367 41.42 -1.96 -5.72
CA ASP A 367 42.20 -1.72 -4.51
C ASP A 367 41.35 -0.77 -3.63
N PRO A 368 41.09 -1.10 -2.34
CA PRO A 368 40.33 -0.25 -1.43
C PRO A 368 40.84 1.19 -1.34
N GLU A 369 42.14 1.43 -1.56
CA GLU A 369 42.75 2.77 -1.55
C GLU A 369 42.82 3.44 -2.92
N ARG A 370 42.45 2.74 -3.99
CA ARG A 370 42.48 3.25 -5.37
C ARG A 370 41.19 2.92 -6.11
N PRO A 371 40.06 3.50 -5.69
CA PRO A 371 38.79 3.29 -6.37
C PRO A 371 38.78 3.97 -7.74
N HIS A 372 37.98 3.43 -8.65
CA HIS A 372 37.81 3.93 -10.02
C HIS A 372 36.32 4.12 -10.32
N PHE A 373 35.99 5.18 -11.05
CA PHE A 373 34.74 5.23 -11.80
C PHE A 373 34.86 4.33 -13.01
N VAL A 374 33.84 3.51 -13.24
CA VAL A 374 33.64 2.81 -14.49
C VAL A 374 32.40 3.40 -15.14
N ILE A 375 32.61 4.04 -16.29
CA ILE A 375 31.57 4.78 -17.01
C ILE A 375 31.31 4.09 -18.34
N HIS A 376 30.08 3.65 -18.56
CA HIS A 376 29.66 3.08 -19.84
C HIS A 376 28.65 3.99 -20.52
N ARG A 377 28.81 4.12 -21.84
CA ARG A 377 27.78 4.71 -22.70
C ARG A 377 26.76 3.62 -23.04
N ILE A 378 25.49 3.88 -22.77
CA ILE A 378 24.37 3.06 -23.21
C ILE A 378 23.77 3.78 -24.40
N ASP A 379 24.24 3.47 -25.60
CA ASP A 379 23.61 3.99 -26.81
C ASP A 379 22.32 3.24 -27.09
N ALA A 380 21.20 3.95 -26.99
CA ALA A 380 19.96 3.52 -27.61
C ALA A 380 20.00 3.93 -29.08
N ARG A 381 20.68 3.12 -29.92
CA ARG A 381 20.39 2.86 -31.35
C ARG A 381 21.61 2.21 -32.02
N ASN A 382 21.39 0.99 -32.52
CA ASN A 382 21.97 0.56 -33.77
C ASN A 382 21.47 1.54 -34.85
N GLU A 383 22.22 2.60 -35.14
CA GLU A 383 22.13 3.24 -36.45
C GLU A 383 23.01 2.41 -37.38
N ASP A 384 22.33 1.68 -38.26
CA ASP A 384 22.78 1.08 -39.50
C ASP A 384 24.30 1.11 -39.75
N SER A 385 24.99 0.07 -39.29
CA SER A 385 26.14 -0.43 -40.02
C SER A 385 25.63 -1.27 -41.19
N SER A 386 25.18 -0.61 -42.26
CA SER A 386 25.19 -1.23 -43.58
C SER A 386 26.62 -1.11 -44.16
N PRO A 387 27.10 -2.14 -44.89
CA PRO A 387 28.50 -2.25 -45.32
C PRO A 387 28.95 -1.19 -46.33
#